data_AF-W7FB07-F1
#
_entry.id   AF-W7FB07-F1
#
_cell.length_a   1.000
_cell.length_b   1.000
_cell.length_c   1.000
_cell.angle_alpha   90.00
_cell.angle_beta   90.00
_cell.angle_gamma   90.00
#
_symmetry.space_group_name_H-M   'P 1'
#
loop_
_entity.id
_entity.type
_entity.pdbx_description
1 polymer ?
#
loop_
_entity_poly.entity_id
_entity_poly.type
_entity_poly.pdbx_seq_one_letter_code
_entity_poly.pdbx_strand_id
1 'polypeptide(L)' 'MSNVSNALVWELTRKSNCFIKKNKAGKKGVFLCDPLNVNYKNTPSSSGLVKSNSTNVTLKDGKVVFSVKTSKES' A
#
# COMPACT_ATOMS: atom_id res chain seq x y z
N MET A 1 3.51 -21.13 -8.03
CA MET A 1 4.25 -20.49 -6.92
C MET A 1 5.08 -19.35 -7.48
N SER A 2 4.94 -18.14 -6.91
CA SER A 2 5.79 -17.00 -7.25
C SER A 2 7.21 -17.24 -6.75
N ASN A 3 8.22 -17.06 -7.60
CA ASN A 3 9.64 -17.05 -7.23
C ASN A 3 10.06 -15.76 -6.49
N VAL A 4 9.16 -14.78 -6.41
CA VAL A 4 9.39 -13.51 -5.69
C VAL A 4 8.64 -13.55 -4.37
N SER A 5 9.37 -13.36 -3.26
CA SER A 5 8.79 -13.30 -1.93
C SER A 5 8.34 -11.87 -1.57
N ASN A 6 7.23 -11.76 -0.84
CA ASN A 6 6.72 -10.46 -0.37
C ASN A 6 7.73 -9.75 0.55
N ALA A 7 8.52 -10.51 1.31
CA ALA A 7 9.59 -9.96 2.15
C ALA A 7 10.67 -9.25 1.30
N LEU A 8 11.09 -9.87 0.19
CA LEU A 8 12.04 -9.25 -0.74
C LEU A 8 11.48 -7.97 -1.36
N VAL A 9 10.22 -7.99 -1.80
CA VAL A 9 9.55 -6.80 -2.35
C VAL A 9 9.51 -5.68 -1.32
N TRP A 10 9.23 -5.99 -0.05
CA TRP A 10 9.22 -4.99 1.01
C TRP A 10 10.60 -4.37 1.25
N GLU A 11 11.66 -5.19 1.37
CA GLU A 11 13.00 -4.65 1.63
C GLU A 11 13.51 -3.75 0.49
N LEU A 12 13.15 -4.06 -0.76
CA LEU A 12 13.48 -3.22 -1.91
C LEU A 12 12.70 -1.88 -1.89
N THR A 13 11.43 -1.91 -1.50
CA THR A 13 10.51 -0.77 -1.71
C THR A 13 10.31 0.12 -0.48
N ARG A 14 10.61 -0.35 0.73
CA ARG A 14 10.34 0.37 2.01
C ARG A 14 10.93 1.79 2.10
N LYS A 15 12.00 2.08 1.36
CA LYS A 15 12.67 3.40 1.31
C LYS A 15 12.56 4.11 -0.04
N SER A 16 12.32 3.36 -1.13
CA SER A 16 12.37 3.85 -2.51
C SER A 16 11.14 3.37 -3.29
N ASN A 17 9.98 3.93 -2.95
CA ASN A 17 8.71 3.64 -3.60
C ASN A 17 8.05 4.96 -4.00
N CYS A 18 7.47 5.01 -5.20
CA CYS A 18 6.85 6.22 -5.78
C CYS A 18 5.63 6.71 -4.99
N PHE A 19 5.01 5.85 -4.19
CA PHE A 19 3.89 6.20 -3.32
C PHE A 19 4.33 6.76 -1.95
N ILE A 20 5.64 6.78 -1.65
CA ILE A 20 6.15 7.35 -0.40
C ILE A 20 6.11 8.87 -0.47
N LYS A 21 5.38 9.48 0.46
CA LYS A 21 5.35 10.93 0.69
C LYS A 21 5.94 11.25 2.06
N LYS A 22 6.98 12.08 2.07
CA LYS A 22 7.61 12.58 3.30
C LYS A 22 6.97 13.91 3.66
N ASN A 23 6.35 14.00 4.83
CA ASN A 23 5.91 15.29 5.33
C ASN A 23 7.08 15.98 6.04
N LYS A 24 7.53 17.10 5.46
CA LYS A 24 8.61 17.93 6.02
C LYS A 24 8.09 18.97 7.02
N ALA A 25 6.79 19.25 7.02
CA ALA A 25 6.15 20.26 7.88
C ALA A 25 5.28 19.59 8.96
N GLY A 26 5.27 20.14 10.17
CA GLY A 26 4.53 19.55 11.30
C GLY A 26 5.15 18.24 11.82
N LYS A 27 4.33 17.20 12.08
CA LYS A 27 4.82 15.90 12.59
C LYS A 27 5.60 15.17 11.49
N LYS A 28 6.93 15.17 11.62
CA LYS A 28 7.85 14.45 10.72
C LYS A 28 7.39 13.00 10.58
N GLY A 29 7.03 12.60 9.37
CA GLY A 29 6.42 11.32 9.09
C GLY A 29 6.61 10.88 7.65
N VAL A 30 6.66 9.56 7.45
CA VAL A 30 6.72 8.92 6.14
C VAL A 30 5.40 8.22 5.91
N PHE A 31 4.64 8.70 4.93
CA PHE A 31 3.35 8.15 4.55
C PHE A 31 3.50 7.34 3.28
N LEU A 32 2.81 6.21 3.22
CA LEU A 32 2.71 5.40 2.02
C LEU A 32 1.32 5.58 1.43
N CYS A 33 1.21 6.42 0.41
CA CYS A 33 -0.04 6.77 -0.25
C CYS A 33 -0.37 5.81 -1.41
N ASP A 34 -0.24 4.51 -1.16
CA ASP A 34 -0.59 3.52 -2.18
C ASP A 34 -2.12 3.31 -2.25
N PRO A 35 -2.69 2.98 -3.42
CA PRO A 35 -4.14 2.91 -3.62
C PRO A 35 -4.85 1.80 -2.84
N LEU A 36 -4.12 0.92 -2.15
CA LEU A 36 -4.66 -0.22 -1.41
C LEU A 36 -4.25 -0.19 0.09
N ASN A 37 -3.87 0.99 0.58
CA ASN A 37 -3.46 1.23 1.96
C ASN A 37 -4.37 2.26 2.63
N VAL A 38 -5.40 1.77 3.33
CA VAL A 38 -6.38 2.60 4.05
C VAL A 38 -5.75 3.52 5.10
N ASN A 39 -4.65 3.07 5.72
CA ASN A 39 -4.06 3.72 6.88
C ASN A 39 -2.88 4.64 6.55
N TYR A 40 -2.45 4.69 5.28
CA TYR A 40 -1.28 5.43 4.82
C TYR A 40 0.03 5.07 5.56
N LYS A 41 0.09 3.92 6.23
CA LYS A 41 1.25 3.50 7.04
C LYS A 41 2.29 2.86 6.13
N ASN A 42 3.55 3.29 6.27
CA ASN A 42 4.68 2.66 5.59
C ASN A 42 5.14 1.41 6.35
N THR A 43 4.32 0.37 6.34
CA THR A 43 4.62 -0.94 6.95
C THR A 43 4.26 -2.08 5.99
N PRO A 44 4.91 -3.25 6.09
CA PRO A 44 4.63 -4.36 5.17
C PRO A 44 3.17 -4.85 5.26
N SER A 45 2.58 -4.79 6.46
CA SER A 45 1.20 -5.19 6.73
C SER A 45 0.14 -4.20 6.25
N SER A 46 0.54 -2.99 5.87
CA SER A 46 -0.36 -1.96 5.33
C SER A 46 -0.14 -1.70 3.84
N SER A 47 1.03 -2.07 3.29
CA SER A 47 1.33 -1.85 1.88
C SER A 47 0.46 -2.73 0.96
N GLY A 48 -0.24 -2.10 0.04
CA GLY A 48 -1.02 -2.76 -1.01
C GLY A 48 -0.19 -3.60 -1.98
N LEU A 49 1.08 -3.23 -2.15
CA LEU A 49 2.00 -3.94 -3.03
C LEU A 49 2.43 -5.28 -2.42
N VAL A 50 2.80 -5.27 -1.13
CA VAL A 50 3.39 -6.39 -0.42
C VAL A 50 2.34 -7.36 0.12
N LYS A 51 1.25 -6.85 0.66
CA LYS A 51 0.22 -7.69 1.28
C LYS A 51 -0.59 -8.42 0.20
N SER A 52 -0.89 -9.70 0.43
CA SER A 52 -1.67 -10.52 -0.50
C SER A 52 -3.14 -10.09 -0.55
N ASN A 53 -3.71 -9.72 0.60
CA ASN A 53 -5.09 -9.29 0.77
C ASN A 53 -5.16 -7.84 1.28
N SER A 54 -5.60 -6.93 0.41
CA SER A 54 -5.69 -5.51 0.74
C SER A 54 -7.02 -4.93 0.28
N THR A 55 -7.47 -3.89 0.97
CA THR A 55 -8.70 -3.18 0.65
C THR A 55 -8.46 -1.69 0.68
N ASN A 56 -9.29 -0.93 -0.04
CA ASN A 56 -9.36 0.50 0.11
C ASN A 56 -10.78 1.03 -0.13
N VAL A 57 -11.08 2.18 0.46
CA VAL A 57 -12.32 2.91 0.24
C VAL A 57 -11.94 4.30 -0.25
N THR A 58 -12.46 4.68 -1.40
CA THR A 58 -12.24 6.01 -1.99
C THR A 58 -13.55 6.61 -2.45
N LEU A 59 -13.61 7.94 -2.47
CA LEU A 59 -14.72 8.65 -3.10
C LEU A 59 -14.30 9.03 -4.52
N LYS A 60 -15.09 8.64 -5.50
CA LYS A 60 -14.88 8.99 -6.91
C LYS A 60 -16.21 9.48 -7.48
N ASP A 61 -16.23 10.71 -7.98
CA ASP A 61 -17.41 11.35 -8.58
C ASP A 61 -18.65 11.31 -7.67
N GLY A 62 -18.44 11.55 -6.36
CA GLY A 62 -19.50 11.51 -5.34
C GLY A 62 -19.95 10.09 -4.95
N LYS A 63 -19.38 9.03 -5.52
CA LYS A 63 -19.70 7.64 -5.23
C LYS A 63 -18.61 7.00 -4.38
N VAL A 64 -19.02 6.15 -3.44
CA VAL A 64 -18.11 5.30 -2.66
C VAL A 64 -17.63 4.14 -3.53
N VAL A 65 -16.32 4.03 -3.73
CA VAL A 65 -15.68 2.94 -4.46
C VAL A 65 -14.86 2.10 -3.49
N PHE A 66 -15.26 0.83 -3.37
CA PHE A 66 -14.56 -0.17 -2.58
C PHE A 66 -13.63 -0.99 -3.49
N SER A 67 -12.32 -0.91 -3.24
CA SER A 67 -11.30 -1.67 -3.97
C SER A 67 -10.81 -2.82 -3.12
N VAL A 68 -10.74 -4.02 -3.72
CA VAL A 68 -10.26 -5.24 -3.04
C VAL A 68 -9.21 -5.91 -3.91
N LYS A 69 -8.08 -6.27 -3.29
CA LYS A 69 -7.07 -7.14 -3.86
C LYS A 69 -7.37 -8.57 -3.42
N THR A 70 -7.71 -9.42 -4.38
CA THR A 70 -7.90 -10.86 -4.18
C THR A 70 -6.69 -11.61 -4.72
N SER A 71 -6.21 -12.59 -3.97
CA SER A 71 -5.32 -13.62 -4.51
C SER A 71 -6.18 -14.61 -5.28
N LYS A 72 -6.16 -14.58 -6.61
CA LYS A 72 -6.67 -15.72 -7.38
C LYS A 72 -5.74 -16.90 -7.12
N GLU A 73 -6.14 -17.80 -6.24
CA GLU A 73 -5.76 -19.20 -6.36
C GLU A 73 -6.58 -19.77 -7.51
N SER A 74 -5.89 -20.16 -8.59
CA SER A 74 -6.41 -20.99 -9.67
C SER A 74 -5.75 -22.35 -9.56
#